data_AF-A0A7X7HTY4-F1
#
_entry.id   AF-A0A7X7HTY4-F1
#
_cell.length_a   1.000
_cell.length_b   1.000
_cell.length_c   1.000
_cell.angle_alpha   90.00
_cell.angle_beta   90.00
_cell.angle_gamma   90.00
#
_symmetry.space_group_name_H-M   'P 1'
#
loop_
_entity.id
_entity.type
_entity.pdbx_description
1 polymer ?
#
loop_
_entity_poly.entity_id
_entity_poly.type
_entity_poly.pdbx_seq_one_letter_code
_entity_poly.pdbx_strand_id
1 'polypeptide(L)'
;RTALHNPPEVLTWNIDKRYLRDLADAGLPVVPTTFLDPADPETLDRPPSAGPLLGESGEVVIKPAISAGARNTARYLLDDATERARAVSHADSLLREGRVVMAQPYLASVDTRGETAVVVVDGVVSHALRKGPLLQRGAELDDALFAPEDMGTRDATPAEVAVADAAVAHLVERFGRAPLYARVDLLAGDDDRPVLLELELTEPSLFFGHAPGSADRFARAALARAR
;
A
#
# COMPACT_ATOMS: atom_id res chain seq x y z
N ARG A 1 -10.79 23.40 -20.57
CA ARG A 1 -10.90 22.74 -19.25
C ARG A 1 -10.31 21.34 -19.42
N THR A 2 -9.30 20.97 -18.64
CA THR A 2 -8.68 19.64 -18.71
C THR A 2 -9.49 18.66 -17.86
N ALA A 3 -9.85 17.50 -18.41
CA ALA A 3 -10.51 16.44 -17.66
C ALA A 3 -9.45 15.51 -17.05
N LEU A 4 -9.60 15.20 -15.76
CA LEU A 4 -8.79 14.20 -15.06
C LEU A 4 -9.65 12.97 -14.80
N HIS A 5 -9.20 11.79 -15.22
CA HIS A 5 -9.99 10.56 -15.14
C HIS A 5 -10.12 10.03 -13.70
N ASN A 6 -9.03 10.09 -12.94
CA ASN A 6 -9.06 10.07 -11.48
C ASN A 6 -8.97 11.54 -11.03
N PRO A 7 -10.05 12.13 -10.49
CA PRO A 7 -10.13 13.58 -10.26
C PRO A 7 -9.31 14.02 -9.04
N PRO A 8 -9.03 15.33 -8.86
CA PRO A 8 -8.15 15.84 -7.82
C PRO A 8 -8.49 15.37 -6.40
N GLU A 9 -9.77 15.24 -6.08
CA GLU A 9 -10.24 14.75 -4.78
C GLU A 9 -9.83 13.29 -4.51
N VAL A 10 -9.80 12.44 -5.55
CA VAL A 10 -9.31 11.06 -5.45
C VAL A 10 -7.80 11.05 -5.26
N LEU A 11 -7.07 11.85 -6.04
CA LEU A 11 -5.61 11.93 -5.97
C LEU A 11 -5.14 12.48 -4.62
N THR A 12 -5.78 13.54 -4.12
CA THR A 12 -5.46 14.15 -2.81
C THR A 12 -5.69 13.18 -1.67
N TRP A 13 -6.74 12.36 -1.75
CA TRP A 13 -7.02 11.34 -0.76
C TRP A 13 -6.03 10.17 -0.85
N ASN A 14 -5.66 9.75 -2.05
CA ASN A 14 -4.88 8.53 -2.25
C ASN A 14 -3.36 8.71 -2.15
N ILE A 15 -2.82 9.91 -2.39
CA ILE A 15 -1.38 10.17 -2.30
C ILE A 15 -0.82 9.91 -0.88
N ASP A 16 -1.68 10.02 0.13
CA ASP A 16 -1.36 9.78 1.53
C ASP A 16 -2.01 8.48 2.02
N LYS A 17 -1.18 7.50 2.37
CA LYS A 17 -1.58 6.17 2.83
C LYS A 17 -2.42 6.16 4.11
N ARG A 18 -2.66 7.31 4.76
CA ARG A 18 -3.73 7.46 5.77
C ARG A 18 -5.11 7.08 5.25
N TYR A 19 -5.32 7.00 3.93
CA TYR A 19 -6.51 6.39 3.35
C TYR A 19 -6.76 4.95 3.84
N LEU A 20 -5.74 4.20 4.27
CA LEU A 20 -5.92 2.86 4.82
C LEU A 20 -6.78 2.85 6.09
N ARG A 21 -6.76 3.94 6.87
CA ARG A 21 -7.66 4.11 8.02
C ARG A 21 -9.12 4.24 7.57
N ASP A 22 -9.37 5.03 6.53
CA ASP A 22 -10.71 5.18 5.93
C ASP A 22 -11.23 3.84 5.38
N LEU A 23 -10.37 3.04 4.74
CA LEU A 23 -10.73 1.70 4.29
C LEU A 23 -11.03 0.74 5.45
N ALA A 24 -10.22 0.79 6.52
CA ALA A 24 -10.46 -0.02 7.72
C ALA A 24 -11.78 0.35 8.41
N ASP A 25 -12.06 1.65 8.54
CA ASP A 25 -13.28 2.19 9.15
C ASP A 25 -14.53 1.82 8.31
N ALA A 26 -14.37 1.66 7.00
CA ALA A 26 -15.38 1.11 6.09
C ALA A 26 -15.51 -0.42 6.12
N GLY A 27 -14.72 -1.10 6.96
CA GLY A 27 -14.79 -2.55 7.15
C GLY A 27 -13.99 -3.38 6.15
N LEU A 28 -13.14 -2.76 5.32
CA LEU A 28 -12.26 -3.51 4.43
C LEU A 28 -11.12 -4.17 5.21
N PRO A 29 -10.70 -5.38 4.83
CA PRO A 29 -9.56 -6.03 5.45
C PRO A 29 -8.28 -5.33 5.00
N VAL A 30 -7.68 -4.51 5.85
CA VAL A 30 -6.39 -3.85 5.60
C VAL A 30 -5.32 -4.41 6.52
N VAL A 31 -4.05 -4.30 6.13
CA VAL A 31 -2.93 -4.58 7.04
C VAL A 31 -3.05 -3.64 8.26
N PRO A 32 -3.02 -4.16 9.50
CA PRO A 32 -3.07 -3.32 10.69
C PRO A 32 -2.00 -2.23 10.63
N THR A 33 -2.41 -0.96 10.77
CA THR A 33 -1.51 0.17 10.54
C THR A 33 -1.64 1.19 11.67
N THR A 34 -0.51 1.45 12.34
CA THR A 34 -0.37 2.58 13.26
C THR A 34 0.21 3.76 12.49
N PHE A 35 -0.36 4.95 12.69
CA PHE A 35 0.17 6.19 12.12
C PHE A 35 0.70 7.09 13.22
N LEU A 36 1.91 7.59 13.05
CA LEU A 36 2.54 8.60 13.89
C LEU A 36 2.52 9.92 13.12
N ASP A 37 1.78 10.90 13.63
CA ASP A 37 1.61 12.20 12.97
C ASP A 37 2.44 13.28 13.70
N PRO A 38 3.43 13.90 13.05
CA PRO A 38 4.23 14.95 13.68
C PRO A 38 3.43 16.23 13.98
N ALA A 39 2.21 16.37 13.45
CA ALA A 39 1.30 17.45 13.82
C ALA A 39 0.50 17.15 15.10
N ASP A 40 0.53 15.91 15.60
CA ASP A 40 -0.12 15.51 16.85
C ASP A 40 0.85 15.66 18.04
N PRO A 41 0.58 16.56 19.01
CA PRO A 41 1.42 16.74 20.18
C PRO A 41 1.64 15.43 20.97
N GLU A 42 0.66 14.52 21.03
CA GLU A 42 0.81 13.25 21.73
C GLU A 42 1.84 12.33 21.06
N THR A 43 2.03 12.45 19.75
CA THR A 43 3.06 11.72 18.99
C THR A 43 4.46 12.25 19.30
N LEU A 44 4.60 13.56 19.52
CA LEU A 44 5.90 14.18 19.82
C LEU A 44 6.32 14.00 21.28
N ASP A 45 5.35 14.04 22.20
CA ASP A 45 5.60 13.88 23.64
C ASP A 45 5.86 12.41 24.04
N ARG A 46 5.55 11.45 23.15
CA ARG A 46 5.84 10.02 23.32
C ARG A 46 6.91 9.61 22.31
N PRO A 47 8.19 9.47 22.71
CA PRO A 47 9.22 9.03 21.77
C PRO A 47 8.80 7.68 21.16
N PRO A 48 9.12 7.37 19.89
CA PRO A 48 8.75 6.10 19.25
C PRO A 48 9.28 4.86 20.01
N SER A 49 10.24 5.05 20.92
CA SER A 49 10.73 4.06 21.88
C SER A 49 9.74 3.66 22.97
N ALA A 50 8.63 4.40 23.15
CA ALA A 50 7.55 3.99 24.03
C ALA A 50 6.83 2.80 23.38
N GLY A 51 7.01 1.61 23.95
CA GLY A 51 6.67 0.28 23.41
C GLY A 51 5.32 0.04 22.71
N PRO A 52 4.24 0.82 22.88
CA PRO A 52 2.99 0.56 22.14
C PRO A 52 3.01 0.98 20.66
N LEU A 53 3.88 1.92 20.25
CA LEU A 53 3.72 2.59 18.95
C LEU A 53 4.21 1.77 17.76
N LEU A 54 5.29 1.00 17.95
CA LEU A 54 5.85 0.12 16.91
C LEU A 54 5.45 -1.35 17.10
N GLY A 55 4.89 -1.70 18.26
CA GLY A 55 4.64 -3.07 18.71
C GLY A 55 5.63 -3.56 19.77
N GLU A 56 5.26 -4.63 20.46
CA GLU A 56 6.06 -5.18 21.57
C GLU A 56 7.06 -6.25 21.10
N SER A 57 6.74 -7.01 20.05
CA SER A 57 7.54 -8.14 19.55
C SER A 57 7.26 -8.41 18.07
N GLY A 58 8.03 -9.31 17.46
CA GLY A 58 7.87 -9.69 16.06
C GLY A 58 8.48 -8.68 15.09
N GLU A 59 8.05 -8.73 13.83
CA GLU A 59 8.62 -7.90 12.77
C GLU A 59 7.71 -6.75 12.38
N VAL A 60 8.30 -5.57 12.19
CA VAL A 60 7.60 -4.33 11.83
C VAL A 60 8.18 -3.71 10.57
N VAL A 61 7.31 -3.14 9.74
CA VAL A 61 7.68 -2.28 8.62
C VAL A 61 7.45 -0.82 9.02
N ILE A 62 8.49 0.00 8.91
CA ILE A 62 8.42 1.45 9.09
C ILE A 62 8.53 2.10 7.72
N LYS A 63 7.57 2.97 7.38
CA LYS A 63 7.58 3.75 6.15
C LYS A 63 6.87 5.09 6.31
N PRO A 64 7.19 6.11 5.52
CA PRO A 64 6.39 7.33 5.42
C PRO A 64 5.01 7.04 4.80
N ALA A 65 3.99 7.80 5.20
CA ALA A 65 2.64 7.70 4.62
C ALA A 65 2.55 8.20 3.17
N ILE A 66 3.46 9.10 2.78
CA ILE A 66 3.62 9.58 1.41
C ILE A 66 4.98 9.08 0.89
N SER A 67 4.95 8.08 0.01
CA SER A 67 6.10 7.48 -0.68
C SER A 67 5.67 6.61 -1.85
N ALA A 68 6.64 6.32 -2.72
CA ALA A 68 6.56 5.37 -3.82
C ALA A 68 7.84 4.52 -3.87
N GLY A 69 7.77 3.34 -4.50
CA GLY A 69 8.95 2.51 -4.80
C GLY A 69 9.71 1.97 -3.57
N ALA A 70 9.02 1.74 -2.45
CA ALA A 70 9.63 1.35 -1.17
C ALA A 70 10.65 2.35 -0.58
N ARG A 71 10.67 3.60 -1.08
CA ARG A 71 11.59 4.64 -0.59
C ARG A 71 11.37 4.91 0.90
N ASN A 72 12.46 4.93 1.69
CA ASN A 72 12.42 5.08 3.16
C ASN A 72 11.49 4.03 3.81
N THR A 73 11.48 2.80 3.30
CA THR A 73 10.71 1.68 3.86
C THR A 73 11.68 0.59 4.31
N ALA A 74 11.56 0.14 5.55
CA ALA A 74 12.41 -0.93 6.08
C ALA A 74 11.67 -1.86 7.03
N ARG A 75 12.11 -3.11 7.07
CA ARG A 75 11.65 -4.18 7.96
C ARG A 75 12.64 -4.37 9.10
N TYR A 76 12.15 -4.40 10.33
CA TYR A 76 12.94 -4.58 11.55
C TYR A 76 12.38 -5.71 12.41
N LEU A 77 13.25 -6.41 13.14
CA LEU A 77 12.86 -7.38 14.16
C LEU A 77 12.87 -6.70 15.55
N LEU A 78 11.71 -6.56 16.17
CA LEU A 78 11.57 -5.88 17.46
C LEU A 78 12.15 -6.69 18.63
N ASP A 79 12.23 -8.01 18.50
CA ASP A 79 12.84 -8.88 19.52
C ASP A 79 14.37 -8.70 19.63
N ASP A 80 15.00 -8.11 18.61
CA ASP A 80 16.41 -7.72 18.63
C ASP A 80 16.55 -6.25 19.06
N ALA A 81 17.35 -5.99 20.10
CA ALA A 81 17.50 -4.66 20.68
C ALA A 81 18.16 -3.65 19.71
N THR A 82 19.05 -4.12 18.84
CA THR A 82 19.73 -3.27 17.85
C THR A 82 18.76 -2.89 16.75
N GLU A 83 18.04 -3.85 16.18
CA GLU A 83 17.02 -3.63 15.16
C GLU A 83 15.87 -2.77 15.68
N ARG A 84 15.45 -2.97 16.94
CA ARG A 84 14.48 -2.09 17.61
C ARG A 84 14.98 -0.65 17.69
N ALA A 85 16.23 -0.43 18.08
CA ALA A 85 16.81 0.91 18.14
C ALA A 85 16.87 1.56 16.74
N ARG A 86 17.16 0.78 15.70
CA ARG A 86 17.12 1.24 14.30
C ARG A 86 15.70 1.62 13.86
N ALA A 87 14.70 0.80 14.18
CA ALA A 87 13.29 1.10 13.88
C ALA A 87 12.85 2.43 14.50
N VAL A 88 13.17 2.64 15.78
CA VAL A 88 12.90 3.89 16.51
C VAL A 88 13.63 5.07 15.84
N SER A 89 14.93 4.93 15.56
CA SER A 89 15.72 5.99 14.93
C SER A 89 15.19 6.37 13.54
N HIS A 90 14.73 5.39 12.76
CA HIS A 90 14.16 5.64 11.44
C HIS A 90 12.83 6.39 11.54
N ALA A 91 11.90 5.92 12.39
CA ALA A 91 10.62 6.61 12.62
C ALA A 91 10.84 8.06 13.10
N ASP A 92 11.74 8.25 14.05
CA ASP A 92 12.09 9.55 14.62
C ASP A 92 12.73 10.50 13.58
N SER A 93 13.57 9.98 12.67
CA SER A 93 14.10 10.76 11.54
C SER A 93 12.98 11.29 10.64
N LEU A 94 12.06 10.43 10.22
CA LEU A 94 10.93 10.80 9.37
C LEU A 94 10.00 11.83 10.05
N LEU A 95 9.74 11.67 11.35
CA LEU A 95 8.93 12.61 12.12
C LEU A 95 9.59 14.00 12.19
N ARG A 96 10.92 14.08 12.37
CA ARG A 96 11.66 15.35 12.36
C ARG A 96 11.65 16.04 10.99
N GLU A 97 11.51 15.28 9.91
CA GLU A 97 11.27 15.82 8.56
C GLU A 97 9.84 16.34 8.36
N GLY A 98 8.96 16.23 9.38
CA GLY A 98 7.56 16.62 9.30
C GLY A 98 6.70 15.62 8.51
N ARG A 99 7.15 14.36 8.39
CA ARG A 99 6.45 13.32 7.64
C ARG A 99 5.66 12.42 8.58
N VAL A 100 4.43 12.09 8.19
CA VAL A 100 3.64 11.06 8.86
C VAL A 100 4.32 9.71 8.64
N VAL A 101 4.49 8.94 9.73
CA VAL A 101 5.08 7.61 9.71
C VAL A 101 3.98 6.55 9.85
N MET A 102 4.12 5.47 9.12
CA MET A 102 3.34 4.24 9.22
C MET A 102 4.19 3.14 9.84
N ALA A 103 3.61 2.43 10.80
CA ALA A 103 4.12 1.17 11.32
C ALA A 103 3.09 0.06 11.02
N GLN A 104 3.54 -1.00 10.37
CA GLN A 104 2.72 -2.16 10.01
C GLN A 104 3.43 -3.45 10.45
N PRO A 105 2.72 -4.49 10.91
CA PRO A 105 3.35 -5.79 11.12
C PRO A 105 3.84 -6.32 9.77
N TYR A 106 5.01 -6.98 9.77
CA TYR A 106 5.47 -7.68 8.58
C TYR A 106 4.79 -9.05 8.49
N LEU A 107 3.99 -9.27 7.44
CA LEU A 107 3.30 -10.54 7.20
C LEU A 107 4.28 -11.53 6.56
N ALA A 108 4.67 -12.58 7.29
CA ALA A 108 5.63 -13.58 6.83
C ALA A 108 5.21 -14.32 5.54
N SER A 109 3.92 -14.31 5.21
CA SER A 109 3.40 -14.85 3.95
C SER A 109 3.99 -14.16 2.72
N VAL A 110 4.42 -12.89 2.82
CA VAL A 110 5.02 -12.13 1.72
C VAL A 110 6.32 -12.80 1.24
N ASP A 111 7.14 -13.31 2.17
CA ASP A 111 8.43 -13.94 1.84
C ASP A 111 8.24 -15.22 0.98
N THR A 112 7.13 -15.93 1.16
CA THR A 112 6.88 -17.22 0.49
C THR A 112 5.91 -17.11 -0.68
N ARG A 113 4.87 -16.28 -0.56
CA ARG A 113 3.79 -16.14 -1.55
C ARG A 113 3.93 -14.89 -2.39
N GLY A 114 4.65 -13.87 -1.93
CA GLY A 114 4.63 -12.53 -2.50
C GLY A 114 3.26 -11.85 -2.34
N GLU A 115 3.15 -10.68 -2.94
CA GLU A 115 1.94 -9.87 -2.98
C GLU A 115 1.14 -10.19 -4.25
N THR A 116 -0.18 -10.10 -4.18
CA THR A 116 -1.04 -10.13 -5.37
C THR A 116 -1.46 -8.70 -5.72
N ALA A 117 -0.96 -8.18 -6.83
CA ALA A 117 -1.35 -6.87 -7.35
C ALA A 117 -2.53 -7.01 -8.32
N VAL A 118 -3.73 -6.66 -7.87
CA VAL A 118 -4.96 -6.72 -8.67
C VAL A 118 -5.17 -5.39 -9.38
N VAL A 119 -5.13 -5.39 -10.71
CA VAL A 119 -5.36 -4.19 -11.52
C VAL A 119 -6.83 -4.10 -11.90
N VAL A 120 -7.45 -2.98 -11.55
CA VAL A 120 -8.82 -2.61 -11.89
C VAL A 120 -8.79 -1.58 -13.01
N VAL A 121 -9.64 -1.77 -14.02
CA VAL A 121 -9.86 -0.82 -15.12
C VAL A 121 -11.35 -0.52 -15.18
N ASP A 122 -11.70 0.76 -15.12
CA ASP A 122 -13.09 1.25 -15.17
C ASP A 122 -14.02 0.60 -14.12
N GLY A 123 -13.47 0.34 -12.92
CA GLY A 123 -14.20 -0.34 -11.84
C GLY A 123 -14.31 -1.87 -11.98
N VAL A 124 -13.67 -2.48 -12.98
CA VAL A 124 -13.70 -3.93 -13.19
C VAL A 124 -12.30 -4.51 -13.09
N VAL A 125 -12.12 -5.63 -12.38
CA VAL A 125 -10.85 -6.37 -12.35
C VAL A 125 -10.44 -6.75 -13.77
N SER A 126 -9.25 -6.30 -14.20
CA SER A 126 -8.72 -6.54 -15.53
C SER A 126 -7.71 -7.67 -15.57
N HIS A 127 -6.81 -7.74 -14.59
CA HIS A 127 -5.76 -8.74 -14.47
C HIS A 127 -5.10 -8.64 -13.09
N ALA A 128 -4.29 -9.63 -12.73
CA ALA A 128 -3.49 -9.61 -11.52
C ALA A 128 -2.05 -10.09 -11.79
N LEU A 129 -1.16 -9.80 -10.85
CA LEU A 129 0.25 -10.17 -10.90
C LEU A 129 0.73 -10.58 -9.53
N ARG A 130 1.81 -11.37 -9.49
CA ARG A 130 2.56 -11.64 -8.27
C ARG A 130 3.75 -10.70 -8.21
N LYS A 131 3.89 -9.96 -7.11
CA LYS A 131 5.08 -9.17 -6.76
C LYS A 131 5.87 -9.93 -5.69
N GLY A 132 7.17 -10.11 -5.88
CA GLY A 132 8.05 -10.69 -4.86
C GLY A 132 8.26 -9.74 -3.67
N PRO A 133 8.77 -10.26 -2.53
CA PRO A 133 9.10 -9.44 -1.38
C PRO A 133 10.15 -8.38 -1.75
N LEU A 134 9.88 -7.12 -1.41
CA LEU A 134 10.84 -6.01 -1.62
C LEU A 134 11.79 -5.81 -0.43
N LEU A 135 11.36 -6.21 0.77
CA LEU A 135 12.08 -5.91 2.00
C LEU A 135 12.82 -7.14 2.51
N GLN A 136 14.16 -7.05 2.53
CA GLN A 136 15.02 -8.04 3.18
C GLN A 136 15.32 -7.62 4.62
N ARG A 137 15.37 -8.59 5.54
CA ARG A 137 15.73 -8.33 6.94
C ARG A 137 17.17 -7.82 7.02
N GLY A 138 17.39 -6.75 7.78
CA GLY A 138 18.70 -6.16 7.98
C GLY A 138 19.26 -5.38 6.79
N ALA A 139 18.48 -5.19 5.72
CA ALA A 139 18.85 -4.30 4.63
C ALA A 139 18.93 -2.85 5.11
N GLU A 140 19.87 -2.10 4.58
CA GLU A 140 19.94 -0.65 4.80
C GLU A 140 18.76 0.06 4.12
N LEU A 141 18.46 1.26 4.60
CA LEU A 141 17.45 2.10 3.96
C LEU A 141 17.89 2.41 2.53
N ASP A 142 17.01 2.12 1.59
CA ASP A 142 17.19 2.48 0.19
C ASP A 142 16.39 3.74 -0.14
N ASP A 143 17.06 4.65 -0.86
CA ASP A 143 16.48 5.88 -1.41
C ASP A 143 16.19 5.77 -2.92
N ALA A 144 16.55 4.64 -3.53
CA ALA A 144 16.24 4.37 -4.94
C ALA A 144 14.72 4.24 -5.16
N LEU A 145 14.24 4.84 -6.25
CA LEU A 145 12.84 4.76 -6.68
C LEU A 145 12.46 3.40 -7.26
N PHE A 146 13.43 2.60 -7.68
CA PHE A 146 13.21 1.35 -8.41
C PHE A 146 14.09 0.23 -7.86
N ALA A 147 13.58 -0.50 -6.89
CA ALA A 147 14.11 -1.82 -6.57
C ALA A 147 13.71 -2.81 -7.67
N PRO A 148 14.58 -3.75 -8.09
CA PRO A 148 14.18 -4.80 -9.03
C PRO A 148 13.05 -5.64 -8.44
N GLU A 149 11.86 -5.57 -9.03
CA GLU A 149 10.71 -6.36 -8.58
C GLU A 149 10.74 -7.76 -9.22
N ASP A 150 10.68 -8.81 -8.41
CA ASP A 150 10.48 -10.19 -8.88
C ASP A 150 9.00 -10.39 -9.27
N MET A 151 8.71 -10.03 -10.52
CA MET A 151 7.37 -10.06 -11.10
C MET A 151 7.04 -11.41 -11.72
N GLY A 152 5.84 -11.92 -11.41
CA GLY A 152 5.28 -13.12 -12.01
C GLY A 152 3.83 -12.93 -12.43
N THR A 153 3.37 -13.76 -13.36
CA THR A 153 1.95 -13.86 -13.69
C THR A 153 1.19 -14.54 -12.55
N ARG A 154 -0.01 -14.06 -12.22
CA ARG A 154 -0.89 -14.66 -11.22
C ARG A 154 -2.34 -14.29 -11.52
N ASP A 155 -3.23 -15.26 -11.41
CA ASP A 155 -4.67 -14.98 -11.35
C ASP A 155 -5.07 -14.66 -9.92
N ALA A 156 -5.89 -13.62 -9.75
CA ALA A 156 -6.48 -13.32 -8.45
C ALA A 156 -7.53 -14.39 -8.12
N THR A 157 -7.48 -14.86 -6.88
CA THR A 157 -8.50 -15.74 -6.31
C THR A 157 -9.84 -15.02 -6.18
N PRO A 158 -10.98 -15.74 -6.07
CA PRO A 158 -12.28 -15.11 -5.82
C PRO A 158 -12.32 -14.22 -4.58
N ALA A 159 -11.56 -14.57 -3.53
CA ALA A 159 -11.46 -13.75 -2.32
C ALA A 159 -10.69 -12.45 -2.56
N GLU A 160 -9.60 -12.50 -3.32
CA GLU A 160 -8.82 -11.30 -3.68
C GLU A 160 -9.63 -10.37 -4.59
N VAL A 161 -10.37 -10.93 -5.55
CA VAL A 161 -11.32 -10.18 -6.38
C VAL A 161 -12.39 -9.51 -5.52
N ALA A 162 -12.96 -10.21 -4.54
CA ALA A 162 -13.96 -9.63 -3.65
C ALA A 162 -13.44 -8.44 -2.84
N VAL A 163 -12.17 -8.46 -2.39
CA VAL A 163 -11.55 -7.31 -1.72
C VAL A 163 -11.35 -6.15 -2.70
N ALA A 164 -10.91 -6.41 -3.93
CA ALA A 164 -10.75 -5.39 -4.95
C ALA A 164 -12.10 -4.74 -5.33
N ASP A 165 -13.15 -5.54 -5.50
CA ASP A 165 -14.51 -5.06 -5.78
C ASP A 165 -15.07 -4.23 -4.62
N ALA A 166 -14.82 -4.64 -3.37
CA ALA A 166 -15.20 -3.87 -2.18
C ALA A 166 -14.47 -2.52 -2.13
N ALA A 167 -13.18 -2.48 -2.47
CA ALA A 167 -12.43 -1.22 -2.58
C ALA A 167 -12.99 -0.30 -3.66
N VAL A 168 -13.36 -0.85 -4.82
CA VAL A 168 -14.04 -0.08 -5.88
C VAL A 168 -15.39 0.45 -5.40
N ALA A 169 -16.20 -0.37 -4.72
CA ALA A 169 -17.49 0.03 -4.20
C ALA A 169 -17.35 1.21 -3.21
N HIS A 170 -16.38 1.14 -2.29
CA HIS A 170 -16.05 2.24 -1.38
C HIS A 170 -15.67 3.53 -2.13
N LEU A 171 -14.85 3.43 -3.18
CA LEU A 171 -14.49 4.60 -4.00
C LEU A 171 -15.70 5.19 -4.74
N VAL A 172 -16.61 4.36 -5.24
CA VAL A 172 -17.85 4.80 -5.89
C VAL A 172 -18.75 5.51 -4.89
N GLU A 173 -18.91 4.96 -3.69
CA GLU A 173 -19.70 5.60 -2.62
C GLU A 173 -19.10 6.94 -2.21
N ARG A 174 -17.78 6.99 -2.01
CA ARG A 174 -17.06 8.18 -1.54
C ARG A 174 -16.98 9.30 -2.59
N PHE A 175 -16.76 8.96 -3.85
CA PHE A 175 -16.43 9.93 -4.91
C PHE A 175 -17.47 9.98 -6.04
N GLY A 176 -18.55 9.19 -5.95
CA GLY A 176 -19.66 9.18 -6.91
C GLY A 176 -19.37 8.50 -8.25
N ARG A 177 -18.18 7.91 -8.44
CA ARG A 177 -17.81 7.20 -9.67
C ARG A 177 -16.66 6.23 -9.44
N ALA A 178 -16.59 5.19 -10.27
CA ALA A 178 -15.46 4.28 -10.28
C ALA A 178 -14.20 4.98 -10.83
N PRO A 179 -12.99 4.62 -10.35
CA PRO A 179 -11.75 5.10 -10.94
C PRO A 179 -11.57 4.55 -12.35
N LEU A 180 -10.84 5.25 -13.22
CA LEU A 180 -10.49 4.68 -14.55
C LEU A 180 -9.48 3.54 -14.37
N TYR A 181 -8.59 3.69 -13.40
CA TYR A 181 -7.62 2.67 -13.02
C TYR A 181 -7.42 2.69 -11.51
N ALA A 182 -7.18 1.51 -10.96
CA ALA A 182 -6.66 1.32 -9.62
C ALA A 182 -5.77 0.07 -9.60
N ARG A 183 -4.83 0.02 -8.66
CA ARG A 183 -4.15 -1.23 -8.29
C ARG A 183 -4.40 -1.51 -6.81
N VAL A 184 -4.86 -2.71 -6.51
CA VAL A 184 -5.11 -3.19 -5.15
C VAL A 184 -4.05 -4.24 -4.84
N ASP A 185 -3.09 -3.89 -4.00
CA ASP A 185 -2.02 -4.79 -3.58
C ASP A 185 -2.49 -5.55 -2.33
N LEU A 186 -2.51 -6.88 -2.43
CA LEU A 186 -3.05 -7.78 -1.42
C LEU A 186 -1.99 -8.73 -0.89
N LEU A 187 -2.06 -9.02 0.39
CA LEU A 187 -1.26 -10.05 1.07
C LEU A 187 -2.16 -11.14 1.64
N ALA A 188 -1.61 -12.33 1.85
CA ALA A 188 -2.29 -13.34 2.65
C ALA A 188 -2.11 -13.01 4.14
N GLY A 189 -3.21 -12.73 4.85
CA GLY A 189 -3.22 -12.57 6.30
C GLY A 189 -3.00 -13.89 7.05
N ASP A 190 -3.01 -13.83 8.38
CA ASP A 190 -2.70 -14.97 9.26
C ASP A 190 -3.66 -16.16 9.09
N ASP A 191 -4.89 -15.91 8.64
CA ASP A 191 -5.92 -16.92 8.36
C ASP A 191 -6.10 -17.19 6.86
N ASP A 192 -5.07 -16.88 6.07
CA ASP A 192 -5.06 -16.96 4.60
C ASP A 192 -6.08 -16.06 3.90
N ARG A 193 -6.83 -15.20 4.61
CA ARG A 193 -7.70 -14.21 3.96
C ARG A 193 -6.89 -13.06 3.38
N PRO A 194 -7.28 -12.53 2.20
CA PRO A 194 -6.60 -11.40 1.61
C PRO A 194 -6.80 -10.13 2.45
N VAL A 195 -5.69 -9.45 2.73
CA VAL A 195 -5.67 -8.13 3.36
C VAL A 195 -5.02 -7.12 2.42
N LEU A 196 -5.57 -5.92 2.36
CA LEU A 196 -5.11 -4.82 1.53
C LEU A 196 -3.88 -4.18 2.17
N LEU A 197 -2.78 -4.24 1.42
CA LEU A 197 -1.50 -3.60 1.75
C LEU A 197 -1.47 -2.17 1.23
N GLU A 198 -1.88 -1.97 -0.03
CA GLU A 198 -1.87 -0.68 -0.70
C GLU A 198 -3.00 -0.60 -1.74
N LEU A 199 -3.57 0.59 -1.90
CA LEU A 199 -4.49 0.95 -2.98
C LEU A 199 -3.87 2.12 -3.73
N GLU A 200 -3.53 1.93 -4.99
CA GLU A 200 -2.89 2.96 -5.81
C GLU A 200 -3.84 3.47 -6.91
N LEU A 201 -4.17 4.75 -6.85
CA LEU A 201 -5.07 5.48 -7.76
C LEU A 201 -4.36 6.67 -8.42
N THR A 202 -3.19 7.05 -7.93
CA THR A 202 -2.47 8.24 -8.42
C THR A 202 -1.65 7.90 -9.65
N GLU A 203 -0.59 7.10 -9.48
CA GLU A 203 0.40 6.82 -10.53
C GLU A 203 0.87 5.35 -10.58
N PRO A 204 -0.02 4.35 -10.39
CA PRO A 204 0.41 2.96 -10.30
C PRO A 204 1.10 2.45 -11.55
N SER A 205 2.12 1.61 -11.34
CA SER A 205 2.53 0.62 -12.33
C SER A 205 1.36 -0.34 -12.58
N LEU A 206 0.79 -0.29 -13.79
CA LEU A 206 -0.32 -1.16 -14.23
C LEU A 206 0.16 -2.46 -14.91
N PHE A 207 1.47 -2.61 -15.08
CA PHE A 207 2.14 -3.85 -15.51
C PHE A 207 1.58 -4.54 -16.77
N PHE A 208 1.11 -3.76 -17.75
CA PHE A 208 0.49 -4.28 -18.97
C PHE A 208 1.33 -5.32 -19.74
N GLY A 209 2.66 -5.23 -19.64
CA GLY A 209 3.59 -6.16 -20.27
C GLY A 209 3.47 -7.61 -19.79
N HIS A 210 2.87 -7.86 -18.63
CA HIS A 210 2.69 -9.20 -18.06
C HIS A 210 1.28 -9.78 -18.30
N ALA A 211 0.37 -9.01 -18.92
CA ALA A 211 -1.01 -9.42 -19.13
C ALA A 211 -1.45 -9.07 -20.56
N PRO A 212 -1.34 -9.99 -21.53
CA PRO A 212 -1.74 -9.75 -22.91
C PRO A 212 -3.16 -9.17 -23.04
N GLY A 213 -3.30 -8.13 -23.86
CA GLY A 213 -4.56 -7.42 -24.11
C GLY A 213 -5.04 -6.50 -22.98
N SER A 214 -4.32 -6.39 -21.86
CA SER A 214 -4.66 -5.47 -20.75
C SER A 214 -4.54 -4.00 -21.16
N ALA A 215 -3.49 -3.64 -21.90
CA ALA A 215 -3.32 -2.29 -22.45
C ALA A 215 -4.50 -1.87 -23.35
N ASP A 216 -5.00 -2.79 -24.20
CA ASP A 216 -6.15 -2.51 -25.06
C ASP A 216 -7.44 -2.34 -24.27
N ARG A 217 -7.62 -3.12 -23.18
CA ARG A 217 -8.76 -2.94 -22.27
C ARG A 217 -8.73 -1.55 -21.63
N PHE A 218 -7.56 -1.13 -21.13
CA PHE A 218 -7.37 0.20 -20.57
C PHE A 218 -7.63 1.31 -21.59
N ALA A 219 -7.05 1.22 -22.78
CA ALA A 219 -7.25 2.21 -23.85
C ALA A 219 -8.73 2.35 -24.24
N ARG A 220 -9.47 1.24 -24.35
CA ARG A 220 -10.92 1.28 -24.63
C ARG A 220 -11.71 2.01 -23.53
N ALA A 221 -11.41 1.71 -22.26
CA ALA A 221 -12.05 2.38 -21.13
C ALA A 221 -11.75 3.89 -21.10
N ALA A 222 -10.48 4.27 -21.32
CA ALA A 222 -10.08 5.67 -21.36
C ALA A 222 -10.79 6.44 -22.49
N LEU A 223 -10.85 5.85 -23.70
CA LEU A 223 -11.55 6.43 -24.85
C LEU A 223 -13.06 6.55 -24.61
N ALA A 224 -13.68 5.60 -23.90
CA ALA A 224 -15.09 5.67 -23.55
C ALA A 224 -15.40 6.84 -22.59
N ARG A 225 -14.49 7.17 -21.67
CA ARG A 225 -14.60 8.31 -20.73
C ARG A 225 -14.24 9.67 -21.35
N ALA A 226 -13.61 9.68 -22.51
CA ALA A 226 -13.19 10.89 -23.22
C ALA A 226 -14.26 11.42 -24.19
N ARG A 227 -15.32 10.64 -24.43
CA ARG A 227 -16.50 11.01 -25.22
C ARG A 227 -17.53 11.69 -24.33
#